data_AF-A0A832PCZ8-F1
#
_entry.id   AF-A0A832PCZ8-F1
#
_cell.length_a   1.000
_cell.length_b   1.000
_cell.length_c   1.000
_cell.angle_alpha   90.00
_cell.angle_beta   90.00
_cell.angle_gamma   90.00
#
_symmetry.space_group_name_H-M   'P 1'
#
loop_
_entity.id
_entity.type
_entity.pdbx_description
1 polymer ?
#
loop_
_entity_poly.entity_id
_entity_poly.type
_entity_poly.pdbx_seq_one_letter_code
_entity_poly.pdbx_strand_id
1 'polypeptide(L)'
;MRSSFAIASIAIGICTFLQLFGAEKAILAIIFGILALREIKEKELTGKYLAIAGIILGIIYIILLIIILPYIMSIIPRISSIQ
;
A
#
# COMPACT_ATOMS: atom_id res chain seq x y z
N MET A 1 25.37 4.03 -1.30
CA MET A 1 24.60 2.77 -1.40
C MET A 1 23.11 3.10 -1.34
N ARG A 2 22.26 2.44 -2.15
CA ARG A 2 20.79 2.60 -2.07
C ARG A 2 20.26 1.57 -1.06
N SER A 3 19.31 1.94 -0.21
CA SER A 3 18.73 0.97 0.75
C SER A 3 17.88 -0.05 -0.01
N SER A 4 18.23 -1.34 0.08
CA SER A 4 17.44 -2.44 -0.49
C SER A 4 16.01 -2.48 0.06
N PHE A 5 15.78 -1.97 1.28
CA PHE A 5 14.46 -1.86 1.89
C PHE A 5 13.58 -0.79 1.22
N ALA A 6 14.14 0.28 0.67
CA ALA A 6 13.38 1.29 -0.06
C ALA A 6 12.78 0.73 -1.37
N ILE A 7 13.56 -0.11 -2.05
CA ILE A 7 13.15 -0.82 -3.26
C ILE A 7 12.09 -1.87 -2.91
N ALA A 8 12.28 -2.60 -1.79
CA ALA A 8 11.30 -3.56 -1.29
C ALA A 8 9.96 -2.89 -0.93
N SER A 9 9.97 -1.71 -0.29
CA SER A 9 8.75 -0.97 0.04
C SER A 9 7.96 -0.55 -1.21
N ILE A 10 8.63 -0.03 -2.25
CA ILE A 10 7.98 0.30 -3.51
C ILE A 10 7.50 -0.95 -4.26
N ALA A 11 8.30 -2.01 -4.30
CA ALA A 11 7.92 -3.25 -4.97
C ALA A 11 6.68 -3.88 -4.32
N ILE A 12 6.61 -3.88 -2.99
CA ILE A 12 5.44 -4.37 -2.24
C ILE A 12 4.24 -3.43 -2.41
N GLY A 13 4.45 -2.11 -2.38
CA GLY A 13 3.40 -1.12 -2.63
C GLY A 13 2.77 -1.28 -4.02
N ILE A 14 3.58 -1.48 -5.06
CA ILE A 14 3.09 -1.74 -6.43
C ILE A 14 2.38 -3.11 -6.50
N CYS A 15 2.95 -4.15 -5.88
CA CYS A 15 2.32 -5.47 -5.82
C CYS A 15 0.97 -5.48 -5.06
N THR A 16 0.69 -4.46 -4.24
CA THR A 16 -0.60 -4.31 -3.54
C THR A 16 -1.72 -3.96 -4.51
N PHE A 17 -1.43 -3.20 -5.57
CA PHE A 17 -2.40 -2.84 -6.61
C PHE A 17 -2.65 -3.96 -7.62
N LEU A 18 -1.70 -4.87 -7.82
CA LEU A 18 -1.82 -5.97 -8.79
C LEU A 18 -2.63 -7.16 -8.28
N GLN A 19 -2.83 -7.29 -6.96
CA GLN A 19 -3.52 -8.45 -6.37
C GLN A 19 -4.68 -7.99 -5.47
N LEU A 20 -5.93 -8.17 -5.94
CA LEU A 20 -7.19 -7.67 -5.37
C LEU A 20 -7.50 -8.03 -3.90
N PHE A 21 -6.74 -8.92 -3.25
CA PHE A 21 -6.79 -9.18 -1.80
C PHE A 21 -5.74 -8.33 -1.05
N GLY A 22 -5.70 -7.03 -1.35
CA GLY A 22 -4.54 -6.17 -1.09
C GLY A 22 -4.44 -5.53 0.31
N ALA A 23 -5.37 -5.75 1.24
CA ALA A 23 -5.30 -5.09 2.55
C ALA A 23 -4.05 -5.48 3.36
N GLU A 24 -3.74 -6.78 3.41
CA GLU A 24 -2.56 -7.31 4.13
C GLU A 24 -1.25 -6.82 3.47
N LYS A 25 -1.23 -6.74 2.14
CA LYS A 25 -0.08 -6.23 1.37
C LYS A 25 0.11 -4.72 1.56
N ALA A 26 -0.96 -3.95 1.70
CA ALA A 26 -0.89 -2.52 1.99
C ALA A 26 -0.24 -2.26 3.35
N ILE A 27 -0.63 -3.03 4.37
CA ILE A 27 -0.02 -2.96 5.71
C ILE A 27 1.47 -3.29 5.63
N LEU A 28 1.85 -4.35 4.91
CA LEU A 28 3.26 -4.69 4.70
C LEU A 28 4.01 -3.58 3.94
N ALA A 29 3.42 -2.96 2.92
CA ALA A 29 4.03 -1.84 2.20
C ALA A 29 4.34 -0.65 3.11
N ILE A 30 3.42 -0.32 4.03
CA ILE A 30 3.58 0.75 5.02
C ILE A 30 4.67 0.38 6.03
N ILE A 31 4.65 -0.84 6.59
CA ILE A 31 5.67 -1.31 7.55
C ILE A 31 7.06 -1.28 6.91
N PHE A 32 7.22 -1.85 5.71
CA PHE A 32 8.49 -1.83 4.98
C PHE A 32 8.92 -0.41 4.62
N GLY A 33 7.99 0.49 4.31
CA GLY A 33 8.29 1.90 4.08
C GLY A 33 8.81 2.63 5.31
N ILE A 34 8.20 2.40 6.49
CA ILE A 34 8.64 2.96 7.76
C ILE A 34 10.02 2.41 8.15
N LEU A 35 10.24 1.10 8.01
CA LEU A 35 11.53 0.47 8.24
C LEU A 35 12.61 1.02 7.30
N ALA A 36 12.29 1.20 6.01
CA ALA A 36 13.19 1.81 5.04
C ALA A 36 13.52 3.26 5.40
N LEU A 37 12.55 4.07 5.84
CA LEU A 37 12.78 5.44 6.31
C LEU A 37 13.70 5.48 7.54
N ARG A 38 13.54 4.54 8.48
CA ARG A 38 14.39 4.44 9.66
C ARG A 38 15.83 4.07 9.28
N GLU A 39 16.00 3.07 8.41
CA GLU A 39 17.31 2.66 7.93
C GLU A 39 18.01 3.75 7.10
N ILE A 40 17.26 4.47 6.26
CA ILE A 40 17.78 5.62 5.49
C ILE A 40 18.28 6.72 6.42
N LYS A 41 17.57 6.98 7.51
CA LYS A 41 17.95 7.99 8.52
C LYS A 41 19.18 7.54 9.32
N GLU A 42 19.27 6.27 9.68
CA GLU A 42 20.40 5.72 10.47
C GLU A 42 21.68 5.55 9.64
N LYS A 43 21.57 5.26 8.33
CA LYS A 43 22.72 4.94 7.47
C LYS A 43 23.03 5.99 6.39
N GLU A 44 22.39 7.16 6.44
CA GLU A 44 22.51 8.25 5.44
C GLU A 44 22.35 7.77 3.99
N LEU A 45 21.43 6.82 3.76
CA LEU A 45 21.26 6.19 2.45
C LEU A 45 20.41 7.07 1.51
N THR A 46 20.63 6.91 0.22
CA THR A 46 19.81 7.57 -0.81
C THR A 46 18.59 6.70 -1.14
N GLY A 47 17.41 7.32 -1.29
CA GLY A 47 16.15 6.61 -1.55
C GLY A 47 14.95 7.03 -0.70
N LYS A 48 15.06 8.10 0.10
CA LYS A 48 13.97 8.59 0.96
C LYS A 48 12.66 8.84 0.21
N TYR A 49 12.74 9.44 -0.97
CA TYR A 49 11.58 9.71 -1.82
C TYR A 49 10.89 8.43 -2.32
N LEU A 50 11.64 7.34 -2.53
CA LEU A 50 11.08 6.06 -2.94
C LEU A 50 10.30 5.42 -1.80
N ALA A 51 10.87 5.39 -0.59
CA ALA A 51 10.16 4.88 0.60
C ALA A 51 8.87 5.69 0.88
N ILE A 52 8.93 7.02 0.75
CA ILE A 52 7.76 7.90 0.89
C ILE A 52 6.71 7.57 -0.17
N ALA A 53 7.10 7.40 -1.43
CA ALA A 53 6.18 7.04 -2.50
C ALA A 53 5.47 5.69 -2.24
N GLY A 54 6.19 4.68 -1.74
CA GLY A 54 5.60 3.39 -1.34
C GLY A 54 4.57 3.52 -0.20
N ILE A 55 4.87 4.31 0.82
CA ILE A 55 3.94 4.59 1.94
C ILE A 55 2.70 5.33 1.43
N ILE A 56 2.87 6.37 0.62
CA ILE A 56 1.76 7.13 0.04
C ILE A 56 0.87 6.22 -0.80
N LEU A 57 1.45 5.33 -1.62
CA LEU A 57 0.69 4.36 -2.41
C LEU A 57 -0.16 3.43 -1.52
N GLY A 58 0.43 2.92 -0.43
CA GLY A 58 -0.28 2.07 0.53
C GLY A 58 -1.43 2.79 1.23
N ILE A 59 -1.23 4.05 1.61
CA ILE A 59 -2.28 4.89 2.22
C ILE A 59 -3.43 5.15 1.23
N ILE A 60 -3.11 5.51 -0.02
CA ILE A 60 -4.11 5.71 -1.07
C ILE A 60 -4.94 4.45 -1.28
N TYR A 61 -4.28 3.28 -1.32
CA TYR A 61 -4.98 2.00 -1.43
C TYR A 61 -5.94 1.75 -0.26
N ILE A 62 -5.54 2.01 0.98
CA ILE A 62 -6.43 1.86 2.15
C ILE A 62 -7.64 2.79 2.07
N ILE A 63 -7.44 4.05 1.68
CA ILE A 63 -8.54 5.01 1.49
C ILE A 63 -9.51 4.50 0.42
N LEU A 64 -8.97 4.04 -0.70
CA LEU A 64 -9.76 3.52 -1.81
C LEU A 64 -10.56 2.28 -1.39
N LEU A 65 -9.96 1.38 -0.61
CA LEU A 65 -10.63 0.21 -0.05
C LEU A 65 -11.76 0.61 0.90
N ILE A 66 -11.54 1.57 1.81
CA ILE A 66 -12.57 2.09 2.74
C ILE A 66 -13.77 2.66 1.99
N ILE A 67 -13.56 3.28 0.82
CA ILE A 67 -14.65 3.86 0.02
C ILE A 67 -15.36 2.79 -0.83
N ILE A 68 -14.60 1.91 -1.48
CA ILE A 68 -15.15 0.91 -2.42
C ILE A 68 -15.89 -0.21 -1.69
N LEU A 69 -15.39 -0.67 -0.55
CA LEU A 69 -15.97 -1.81 0.18
C LEU A 69 -17.46 -1.60 0.58
N PRO A 70 -17.86 -0.48 1.22
CA PRO A 70 -19.27 -0.22 1.53
C PRO A 70 -20.11 0.01 0.28
N TYR A 71 -19.52 0.60 -0.77
CA TYR A 71 -20.22 0.83 -2.05
C TYR A 71 -20.58 -0.51 -2.73
N ILE A 72 -19.63 -1.44 -2.80
CA ILE A 72 -19.85 -2.80 -3.28
C ILE A 72 -20.90 -3.52 -2.43
N MET A 73 -20.77 -3.45 -1.10
CA MET A 73 -21.69 -4.12 -0.18
C MET A 73 -23.11 -3.55 -0.23
N SER A 74 -23.28 -2.29 -0.62
CA SER A 74 -24.58 -1.65 -0.83
C SER A 74 -25.22 -2.03 -2.18
N ILE A 75 -24.41 -2.26 -3.22
CA ILE A 75 -24.89 -2.60 -4.57
C ILE A 75 -25.29 -4.06 -4.69
N ILE A 76 -24.49 -4.99 -4.15
CA ILE A 76 -24.75 -6.45 -4.24
C ILE A 76 -26.18 -6.83 -3.83
N PRO A 77 -26.69 -6.46 -2.63
CA PRO A 77 -28.03 -6.86 -2.19
C PRO A 77 -29.15 -6.21 -3.01
N ARG A 78 -28.89 -5.06 -3.64
CA ARG A 78 -29.86 -4.36 -4.48
C ARG A 78 -30.03 -4.99 -5.85
N ILE A 79 -29.02 -5.68 -6.37
CA ILE A 79 -29.11 -6.43 -7.62
C ILE A 79 -29.81 -7.77 -7.38
N SER A 80 -29.54 -8.44 -6.24
CA SER A 80 -30.17 -9.72 -5.92
C SER A 80 -31.67 -9.64 -5.63
N SER A 81 -32.20 -8.47 -5.25
CA SER A 81 -33.64 -8.29 -5.03
C SER A 81 -34.42 -7.96 -6.32
N ILE A 82 -33.73 -7.79 -7.45
CA ILE A 82 -34.32 -7.47 -8.76
C ILE A 82 -34.40 -8.73 -9.66
N GLN A 83 -33.64 -9.79 -9.34
CA GLN A 83 -33.74 -11.10 -9.98
C GLN A 83 -34.78 -11.99 -9.31
#